data_AF-A0A9P7D824-F1
#
_entry.id   AF-A0A9P7D824-F1
#
_cell.length_a   1.000
_cell.length_b   1.000
_cell.length_c   1.000
_cell.angle_alpha   90.00
_cell.angle_beta   90.00
_cell.angle_gamma   90.00
#
_symmetry.space_group_name_H-M   'P 1'
#
loop_
_entity.id
_entity.type
_entity.pdbx_description
1 polymer ?
#
loop_
_entity_poly.entity_id
_entity_poly.type
_entity_poly.pdbx_seq_one_letter_code
_entity_poly.pdbx_strand_id
1 'polypeptide(L)'
;MNVHCAHIVGNASCIQLLFDFYLNSSNMSLDDDTSSASTLALLDDYAFKSDLLTMMSDAWPETNDELKRRAKAILLEMGSTITSVGPHGVSPSDLLDAMMEGSEKAGLSSGVRYAAAAIIVAYQKGKASNSSASELTKLAQDWWLFFLWPFKKALRPSHSPQSDISTPTLRASEVVADTVPATSRGSKFRNLISERQGNKCAVTGTLDTHKGPYPLGTQGREGYLHAAHILRRFIVHEHSGGNRTAGTIDIIKHYTRLPASIMDDLAGIIDNPENGMLLETTLHSYFDNYAWCLHPTDVLHKYTVHWLSPKLGWKNFTEVQFQDHSQTGIQLPDPRFIALHAAVAHVLHLSGAAEVIDKVYDAFFDEDPAVVSGNRASEEDFIIRLSLIGLMTDNHQLPTNPHGMHAH
;
A
#
# COMPACT_ATOMS: atom_id res chain seq x y z
N MET A 1 -20.39 -20.74 53.36
CA MET A 1 -21.08 -21.98 52.93
C MET A 1 -21.70 -21.69 51.58
N ASN A 2 -21.13 -22.29 50.53
CA ASN A 2 -21.59 -22.41 49.14
C ASN A 2 -21.90 -21.14 48.31
N VAL A 3 -20.95 -20.81 47.42
CA VAL A 3 -21.20 -20.20 46.09
C VAL A 3 -20.87 -21.27 45.05
N HIS A 4 -21.76 -21.48 44.09
CA HIS A 4 -21.69 -22.53 43.07
C HIS A 4 -20.53 -22.33 42.08
N CYS A 5 -19.64 -23.33 42.03
CA CYS A 5 -18.84 -23.67 40.86
C CYS A 5 -19.72 -24.42 39.85
N ALA A 6 -19.66 -24.03 38.57
CA ALA A 6 -20.10 -24.88 37.46
C ALA A 6 -19.21 -24.64 36.22
N HIS A 7 -18.42 -25.69 35.92
CA HIS A 7 -17.92 -26.13 34.61
C HIS A 7 -16.90 -25.27 33.83
N ILE A 8 -15.62 -25.44 34.21
CA ILE A 8 -14.49 -25.46 33.28
C ILE A 8 -14.21 -26.93 32.94
N VAL A 9 -14.73 -27.43 31.82
CA VAL A 9 -14.25 -28.68 31.19
C VAL A 9 -14.39 -28.51 29.69
N GLY A 10 -13.26 -28.30 29.01
CA GLY A 10 -13.23 -28.22 27.55
C GLY A 10 -12.02 -27.48 26.99
N ASN A 11 -10.80 -27.75 27.48
CA ASN A 11 -9.59 -27.26 26.78
C ASN A 11 -8.29 -28.00 27.14
N ALA A 12 -8.37 -29.28 27.53
CA ALA A 12 -7.18 -30.08 27.83
C ALA A 12 -6.55 -30.73 26.58
N SER A 13 -7.29 -30.93 25.47
CA SER A 13 -6.74 -31.60 24.27
C SER A 13 -6.06 -30.66 23.27
N CYS A 14 -6.45 -29.37 23.22
CA CYS A 14 -5.78 -28.36 22.38
C CYS A 14 -4.40 -27.97 22.92
N ILE A 15 -4.25 -27.91 24.24
CA ILE A 15 -2.97 -27.57 24.88
C ILE A 15 -1.96 -28.72 24.76
N GLN A 16 -2.42 -29.97 24.80
CA GLN A 16 -1.54 -31.13 24.64
C GLN A 16 -1.02 -31.28 23.20
N LEU A 17 -1.82 -30.94 22.18
CA LEU A 17 -1.39 -30.90 20.77
C LEU A 17 -0.36 -29.79 20.50
N LEU A 18 -0.48 -28.63 21.18
CA LEU A 18 0.50 -27.55 21.13
C LEU A 18 1.83 -27.94 21.79
N PHE A 19 1.81 -28.75 22.86
CA PHE A 19 3.01 -29.19 23.57
C PHE A 19 3.75 -30.33 22.84
N ASP A 20 3.02 -31.27 22.25
CA ASP A 20 3.60 -32.42 21.54
C ASP A 20 4.19 -32.01 20.17
N PHE A 21 3.69 -30.93 19.55
CA PHE A 21 4.27 -30.39 18.30
C PHE A 21 5.55 -29.58 18.56
N TYR A 22 5.60 -28.80 19.64
CA TYR A 22 6.79 -28.00 20.03
C TYR A 22 8.01 -28.86 20.39
N LEU A 23 7.78 -30.05 20.95
CA LEU A 23 8.85 -31.01 21.25
C LEU A 23 9.35 -31.77 20.01
N ASN A 24 8.52 -31.95 18.98
CA ASN A 24 8.92 -32.60 17.73
C ASN A 24 9.68 -31.67 16.76
N SER A 25 9.41 -30.36 16.78
CA SER A 25 10.17 -29.37 16.01
C SER A 25 11.54 -29.05 16.61
N SER A 26 11.79 -29.44 17.87
CA SER A 26 13.06 -29.21 18.58
C SER A 26 14.11 -30.33 18.39
N ASN A 27 13.83 -31.34 17.55
CA ASN A 27 14.75 -32.47 17.29
C ASN A 27 15.32 -32.51 15.86
N MET A 28 15.24 -31.41 15.09
CA MET A 28 16.04 -31.26 13.87
C MET A 28 17.41 -30.67 14.21
N SER A 29 18.43 -31.46 13.90
CA SER A 29 19.88 -31.17 14.00
C SER A 29 20.21 -29.70 13.76
N LEU A 30 20.91 -29.11 14.72
CA LEU A 30 21.70 -27.89 14.56
C LEU A 30 22.85 -28.20 13.59
N ASP A 31 22.58 -28.10 12.29
CA ASP A 31 23.63 -27.89 11.30
C ASP A 31 23.48 -26.50 10.71
N ASP A 32 24.57 -25.76 10.89
CA ASP A 32 24.83 -24.36 10.63
C ASP A 32 24.79 -24.10 9.11
N ASP A 33 23.69 -23.54 8.60
CA ASP A 33 23.66 -22.80 7.33
C ASP A 33 22.48 -21.83 7.34
N THR A 34 22.77 -20.59 7.71
CA THR A 34 21.84 -19.47 7.72
C THR A 34 21.54 -19.00 6.28
N SER A 35 20.55 -19.62 5.66
CA SER A 35 19.81 -19.06 4.52
C SER A 35 18.46 -18.58 5.04
N SER A 36 18.32 -17.29 5.33
CA SER A 36 16.99 -16.69 5.57
C SER A 36 16.10 -16.97 4.36
N ALA A 37 15.03 -17.73 4.55
CA ALA A 37 14.07 -18.02 3.50
C ALA A 37 13.58 -16.68 2.90
N SER A 38 13.88 -16.41 1.64
CA SER A 38 13.47 -15.16 1.02
C SER A 38 11.94 -15.09 0.95
N THR A 39 11.39 -14.03 1.53
CA THR A 39 9.95 -13.72 1.54
C THR A 39 9.43 -13.27 0.15
N LEU A 40 10.31 -13.07 -0.85
CA LEU A 40 9.98 -12.69 -2.23
C LEU A 40 10.00 -13.93 -3.13
N ALA A 41 8.84 -14.56 -3.36
CA ALA A 41 8.81 -15.89 -3.98
C ALA A 41 9.17 -15.86 -5.48
N LEU A 42 8.73 -14.84 -6.23
CA LEU A 42 9.01 -14.69 -7.66
C LEU A 42 9.91 -13.51 -7.95
N LEU A 43 9.77 -12.43 -7.18
CA LEU A 43 10.59 -11.25 -7.34
C LEU A 43 12.05 -11.45 -6.92
N ASP A 44 12.47 -12.58 -6.36
CA ASP A 44 13.91 -12.90 -6.20
C ASP A 44 14.41 -13.94 -7.22
N ASP A 45 13.53 -14.47 -8.06
CA ASP A 45 13.89 -15.45 -9.07
C ASP A 45 14.58 -14.77 -10.26
N TYR A 46 15.87 -15.07 -10.46
CA TYR A 46 16.69 -14.48 -11.51
C TYR A 46 16.16 -14.76 -12.93
N ALA A 47 15.67 -15.98 -13.18
CA ALA A 47 15.15 -16.34 -14.49
C ALA A 47 13.87 -15.58 -14.80
N PHE A 48 12.95 -15.49 -13.83
CA PHE A 48 11.76 -14.67 -13.92
C PHE A 48 12.09 -13.21 -14.24
N LYS A 49 13.03 -12.60 -13.50
CA LYS A 49 13.47 -11.22 -13.73
C LYS A 49 14.06 -11.03 -15.13
N SER A 50 14.91 -11.93 -15.59
CA SER A 50 15.54 -11.86 -16.91
C SER A 50 14.48 -11.86 -18.03
N ASP A 51 13.53 -12.78 -17.96
CA ASP A 51 12.46 -12.90 -18.97
C ASP A 51 11.50 -11.70 -18.92
N LEU A 52 11.18 -11.22 -17.71
CA LEU A 52 10.40 -10.01 -17.50
C LEU A 52 11.06 -8.78 -18.14
N LEU A 53 12.35 -8.54 -17.85
CA LEU A 53 13.10 -7.43 -18.42
C LEU A 53 13.19 -7.51 -19.94
N THR A 54 13.29 -8.72 -20.48
CA THR A 54 13.29 -8.95 -21.93
C THR A 54 11.98 -8.51 -22.56
N MET A 55 10.82 -8.89 -22.00
CA MET A 55 9.50 -8.47 -22.51
C MET A 55 9.21 -6.99 -22.26
N MET A 56 9.78 -6.42 -21.21
CA MET A 56 9.68 -4.99 -20.94
C MET A 56 10.55 -4.16 -21.88
N SER A 57 11.60 -4.70 -22.50
CA SER A 57 12.48 -3.94 -23.38
C SER A 57 11.72 -3.22 -24.51
N ASP A 58 12.14 -2.01 -24.85
CA ASP A 58 11.55 -1.27 -25.98
C ASP A 58 11.78 -1.97 -27.33
N ALA A 59 12.75 -2.89 -27.39
CA ALA A 59 12.99 -3.76 -28.55
C ALA A 59 12.01 -4.93 -28.66
N TRP A 60 11.22 -5.22 -27.61
CA TRP A 60 10.25 -6.30 -27.66
C TRP A 60 9.09 -5.96 -28.61
N PRO A 61 8.72 -6.86 -29.54
CA PRO A 61 7.90 -6.52 -30.71
C PRO A 61 6.41 -6.28 -30.40
N GLU A 62 5.92 -6.79 -29.27
CA GLU A 62 4.51 -6.67 -28.90
C GLU A 62 4.21 -5.32 -28.24
N THR A 63 3.08 -4.72 -28.63
CA THR A 63 2.58 -3.50 -28.01
C THR A 63 2.01 -3.80 -26.62
N ASN A 64 1.76 -2.74 -25.84
CA ASN A 64 1.08 -2.86 -24.54
C ASN A 64 -0.29 -3.53 -24.67
N ASP A 65 -1.05 -3.20 -25.71
CA ASP A 65 -2.39 -3.78 -25.94
C ASP A 65 -2.32 -5.27 -26.26
N GLU A 66 -1.30 -5.69 -27.03
CA GLU A 66 -1.07 -7.10 -27.34
C GLU A 66 -0.71 -7.90 -26.07
N LEU A 67 0.26 -7.39 -25.30
CA LEU A 67 0.66 -8.00 -24.04
C LEU A 67 -0.51 -8.08 -23.06
N LYS A 68 -1.26 -6.98 -22.89
CA LYS A 68 -2.45 -6.92 -22.03
C LYS A 68 -3.50 -7.94 -22.46
N ARG A 69 -3.79 -8.05 -23.76
CA ARG A 69 -4.76 -9.03 -24.28
C ARG A 69 -4.34 -10.46 -23.98
N ARG A 70 -3.05 -10.77 -24.17
CA ARG A 70 -2.50 -12.11 -23.88
C ARG A 70 -2.54 -12.42 -22.38
N ALA A 71 -2.17 -11.46 -21.54
CA ALA A 71 -2.27 -11.61 -20.08
C ALA A 71 -3.73 -11.83 -19.63
N LYS A 72 -4.69 -11.07 -20.16
CA LYS A 72 -6.13 -11.30 -19.88
C LYS A 72 -6.61 -12.68 -20.34
N ALA A 73 -6.17 -13.15 -21.50
CA ALA A 73 -6.51 -14.50 -21.98
C ALA A 73 -5.98 -15.59 -21.02
N ILE A 74 -4.77 -15.42 -20.50
CA ILE A 74 -4.19 -16.30 -19.47
C ILE A 74 -5.05 -16.27 -18.20
N LEU A 75 -5.42 -15.10 -17.70
CA LEU A 75 -6.26 -14.98 -16.51
C LEU A 75 -7.65 -15.61 -16.71
N LEU A 76 -8.22 -15.50 -17.91
CA LEU A 76 -9.50 -16.14 -18.25
C LEU A 76 -9.38 -17.67 -18.31
N GLU A 77 -8.29 -18.20 -18.89
CA GLU A 77 -7.97 -19.63 -18.94
C GLU A 77 -7.78 -20.21 -17.53
N MET A 78 -7.06 -19.48 -16.68
CA MET A 78 -6.61 -19.95 -15.37
C MET A 78 -7.56 -19.57 -14.23
N GLY A 79 -8.55 -18.71 -14.45
CA GLY A 79 -9.33 -18.07 -13.37
C GLY A 79 -10.00 -19.04 -12.39
N SER A 80 -10.42 -20.22 -12.84
CA SER A 80 -11.00 -21.25 -11.96
C SER A 80 -9.97 -22.15 -11.25
N THR A 81 -8.70 -22.10 -11.67
CA THR A 81 -7.60 -22.90 -11.11
C THR A 81 -6.65 -22.09 -10.23
N ILE A 82 -6.65 -20.76 -10.33
CA ILE A 82 -5.92 -19.88 -9.42
C ILE A 82 -6.70 -19.83 -8.10
N THR A 83 -6.30 -20.67 -7.15
CA THR A 83 -6.84 -20.63 -5.79
C THR A 83 -6.45 -19.34 -5.09
N SER A 84 -7.34 -18.86 -4.21
CA SER A 84 -7.19 -17.60 -3.47
C SER A 84 -5.82 -17.47 -2.80
N VAL A 85 -5.26 -16.26 -2.85
CA VAL A 85 -4.05 -15.90 -2.11
C VAL A 85 -4.44 -15.50 -0.69
N GLY A 86 -3.85 -16.20 0.28
CA GLY A 86 -3.90 -15.81 1.68
C GLY A 86 -5.28 -15.96 2.34
N PRO A 87 -5.42 -15.56 3.62
CA PRO A 87 -6.60 -15.83 4.44
C PRO A 87 -7.86 -15.03 4.05
N HIS A 88 -7.80 -14.23 2.99
CA HIS A 88 -8.73 -13.12 2.84
C HIS A 88 -9.03 -12.79 1.39
N GLY A 89 -10.19 -13.26 0.91
CA GLY A 89 -11.16 -12.55 0.06
C GLY A 89 -10.77 -11.89 -1.26
N VAL A 90 -9.50 -11.60 -1.53
CA VAL A 90 -8.99 -10.97 -2.74
C VAL A 90 -8.61 -12.07 -3.70
N SER A 91 -9.37 -12.15 -4.79
CA SER A 91 -9.08 -13.04 -5.90
C SER A 91 -7.73 -12.67 -6.51
N PRO A 92 -6.77 -13.61 -6.64
CA PRO A 92 -5.48 -13.31 -7.26
C PRO A 92 -5.67 -12.94 -8.73
N SER A 93 -6.63 -13.54 -9.42
CA SER A 93 -6.98 -13.15 -10.78
C SER A 93 -7.43 -11.69 -10.83
N ASP A 94 -8.26 -11.26 -9.87
CA ASP A 94 -8.77 -9.88 -9.81
C ASP A 94 -7.64 -8.90 -9.48
N LEU A 95 -6.72 -9.27 -8.58
CA LEU A 95 -5.53 -8.47 -8.28
C LEU A 95 -4.60 -8.34 -9.48
N LEU A 96 -4.33 -9.44 -10.19
CA LEU A 96 -3.47 -9.43 -11.38
C LEU A 96 -4.09 -8.58 -12.51
N ASP A 97 -5.41 -8.69 -12.74
CA ASP A 97 -6.11 -7.85 -13.71
C ASP A 97 -6.13 -6.37 -13.26
N ALA A 98 -6.38 -6.13 -11.97
CA ALA A 98 -6.40 -4.78 -11.40
C ALA A 98 -5.05 -4.05 -11.54
N MET A 99 -3.91 -4.75 -11.50
CA MET A 99 -2.60 -4.16 -11.77
C MET A 99 -2.46 -3.65 -13.22
N MET A 100 -3.05 -4.35 -14.20
CA MET A 100 -3.10 -3.86 -15.58
C MET A 100 -4.13 -2.73 -15.76
N GLU A 101 -5.33 -2.91 -15.22
CA GLU A 101 -6.42 -1.94 -15.36
C GLU A 101 -6.15 -0.63 -14.62
N GLY A 102 -5.56 -0.71 -13.42
CA GLY A 102 -5.27 0.47 -12.61
C GLY A 102 -4.18 1.34 -13.22
N SER A 103 -3.14 0.74 -13.77
CA SER A 103 -2.10 1.48 -14.50
C SER A 103 -2.64 2.12 -15.79
N GLU A 104 -3.48 1.42 -16.55
CA GLU A 104 -4.13 2.00 -17.74
C GLU A 104 -5.01 3.20 -17.38
N LYS A 105 -5.86 3.06 -16.36
CA LYS A 105 -6.72 4.15 -15.87
C LYS A 105 -5.92 5.35 -15.37
N ALA A 106 -4.71 5.13 -14.85
CA ALA A 106 -3.82 6.19 -14.42
C ALA A 106 -3.00 6.84 -15.55
N GLY A 107 -3.13 6.37 -16.79
CA GLY A 107 -2.30 6.81 -17.92
C GLY A 107 -0.85 6.32 -17.83
N LEU A 108 -0.57 5.28 -17.03
CA LEU A 108 0.76 4.74 -16.79
C LEU A 108 1.04 3.54 -17.71
N SER A 109 1.39 3.82 -18.97
CA SER A 109 1.63 2.78 -19.99
C SER A 109 2.74 1.79 -19.63
N SER A 110 3.76 2.23 -18.89
CA SER A 110 4.81 1.36 -18.34
C SER A 110 4.25 0.30 -17.39
N GLY A 111 3.24 0.67 -16.59
CA GLY A 111 2.63 -0.20 -15.60
C GLY A 111 1.81 -1.29 -16.25
N VAL A 112 1.09 -0.95 -17.32
CA VAL A 112 0.35 -1.91 -18.15
C VAL A 112 1.32 -2.96 -18.70
N ARG A 113 2.43 -2.50 -19.27
CA ARG A 113 3.46 -3.39 -19.84
C ARG A 113 4.09 -4.30 -18.79
N TYR A 114 4.48 -3.73 -17.65
CA TYR A 114 5.07 -4.48 -16.53
C TYR A 114 4.11 -5.57 -16.05
N ALA A 115 2.86 -5.21 -15.74
CA ALA A 115 1.90 -6.14 -15.17
C ALA A 115 1.56 -7.26 -16.16
N ALA A 116 1.32 -6.92 -17.43
CA ALA A 116 1.04 -7.90 -18.47
C ALA A 116 2.24 -8.84 -18.69
N ALA A 117 3.46 -8.31 -18.81
CA ALA A 117 4.67 -9.10 -18.97
C ALA A 117 4.89 -10.04 -17.78
N ALA A 118 4.77 -9.55 -16.54
CA ALA A 118 4.94 -10.36 -15.34
C ALA A 118 3.96 -11.54 -15.28
N ILE A 119 2.67 -11.31 -15.63
CA ILE A 119 1.65 -12.36 -15.71
C ILE A 119 2.05 -13.43 -16.74
N ILE A 120 2.48 -13.00 -17.94
CA ILE A 120 2.88 -13.90 -19.02
C ILE A 120 4.10 -14.73 -18.60
N VAL A 121 5.13 -14.11 -18.02
CA VAL A 121 6.34 -14.80 -17.55
C VAL A 121 5.99 -15.80 -16.45
N ALA A 122 5.20 -15.40 -15.45
CA ALA A 122 4.80 -16.28 -14.35
C ALA A 122 4.02 -17.50 -14.86
N TYR A 123 3.08 -17.29 -15.79
CA TYR A 123 2.36 -18.39 -16.43
C TYR A 123 3.30 -19.33 -17.20
N GLN A 124 4.22 -18.79 -17.99
CA GLN A 124 5.17 -19.57 -18.79
C GLN A 124 6.12 -20.39 -17.90
N LYS A 125 6.60 -19.81 -16.80
CA LYS A 125 7.46 -20.48 -15.82
C LYS A 125 6.83 -21.74 -15.27
N GLY A 126 5.54 -21.68 -14.93
CA GLY A 126 4.80 -22.84 -14.41
C GLY A 126 4.27 -23.80 -15.49
N LYS A 127 4.36 -23.46 -16.78
CA LYS A 127 3.68 -24.21 -17.86
C LYS A 127 4.24 -25.61 -18.03
N ALA A 128 5.57 -25.76 -18.00
CA ALA A 128 6.22 -27.05 -18.18
C ALA A 128 5.92 -28.05 -17.03
N SER A 129 5.68 -27.52 -15.83
CA SER A 129 5.43 -28.28 -14.61
C SER A 129 3.95 -28.33 -14.20
N ASN A 130 3.03 -27.85 -15.05
CA ASN A 130 1.60 -27.69 -14.72
C ASN A 130 1.36 -26.91 -13.40
N SER A 131 2.25 -25.98 -13.07
CA SER A 131 2.21 -25.16 -11.85
C SER A 131 1.91 -23.68 -12.13
N SER A 132 1.45 -23.33 -13.34
CA SER A 132 1.15 -21.94 -13.73
C SER A 132 0.20 -21.22 -12.77
N ALA A 133 -0.81 -21.92 -12.24
CA ALA A 133 -1.70 -21.35 -11.22
C ALA A 133 -0.92 -20.94 -9.97
N SER A 134 -0.01 -21.79 -9.48
CA SER A 134 0.81 -21.50 -8.32
C SER A 134 1.77 -20.33 -8.56
N GLU A 135 2.38 -20.22 -9.74
CA GLU A 135 3.25 -19.09 -10.07
C GLU A 135 2.45 -17.77 -10.17
N LEU A 136 1.24 -17.79 -10.74
CA LEU A 136 0.36 -16.61 -10.76
C LEU A 136 -0.09 -16.20 -9.35
N THR A 137 -0.40 -17.17 -8.49
CA THR A 137 -0.69 -16.96 -7.06
C THR A 137 0.49 -16.31 -6.33
N LYS A 138 1.72 -16.78 -6.56
CA LYS A 138 2.94 -16.19 -5.97
C LYS A 138 3.16 -14.75 -6.47
N LEU A 139 2.91 -14.46 -7.75
CA LEU A 139 3.04 -13.11 -8.28
C LEU A 139 2.04 -12.14 -7.61
N ALA A 140 0.80 -12.59 -7.46
CA ALA A 140 -0.22 -11.84 -6.75
C ALA A 140 0.14 -11.62 -5.26
N GLN A 141 0.74 -12.62 -4.59
CA GLN A 141 1.27 -12.48 -3.23
C GLN A 141 2.36 -11.42 -3.14
N ASP A 142 3.32 -11.44 -4.08
CA ASP A 142 4.42 -10.49 -4.11
C ASP A 142 3.88 -9.06 -4.29
N TRP A 143 2.94 -8.83 -5.23
CA TRP A 143 2.32 -7.51 -5.39
C TRP A 143 1.47 -7.09 -4.21
N TRP A 144 0.76 -8.00 -3.56
CA TRP A 144 0.04 -7.69 -2.34
C TRP A 144 0.98 -7.20 -1.23
N LEU A 145 2.01 -7.99 -0.91
CA LEU A 145 2.89 -7.79 0.24
C LEU A 145 3.89 -6.65 0.04
N PHE A 146 4.41 -6.51 -1.17
CA PHE A 146 5.51 -5.59 -1.48
C PHE A 146 5.07 -4.37 -2.28
N PHE A 147 3.83 -4.31 -2.76
CA PHE A 147 3.33 -3.13 -3.47
C PHE A 147 2.09 -2.52 -2.82
N LEU A 148 0.99 -3.26 -2.66
CA LEU A 148 -0.23 -2.64 -2.11
C LEU A 148 -0.14 -2.37 -0.61
N TRP A 149 0.41 -3.33 0.15
CA TRP A 149 0.52 -3.21 1.60
C TRP A 149 1.37 -2.01 2.04
N PRO A 150 2.62 -1.79 1.53
CA PRO A 150 3.42 -0.65 1.95
C PRO A 150 2.74 0.69 1.68
N PHE A 151 2.05 0.83 0.55
CA PHE A 151 1.34 2.06 0.18
C PHE A 151 0.14 2.32 1.09
N LYS A 152 -0.69 1.31 1.38
CA LYS A 152 -1.85 1.45 2.27
C LYS A 152 -1.43 1.60 3.75
N LYS A 153 -0.36 0.91 4.19
CA LYS A 153 0.24 1.04 5.53
C LYS A 153 0.77 2.44 5.79
N ALA A 154 1.51 3.01 4.83
CA ALA A 154 2.20 4.29 4.98
C ALA A 154 1.27 5.46 5.36
N LEU A 155 -0.04 5.29 5.15
CA LEU A 155 -1.05 6.33 5.27
C LEU A 155 -1.93 6.18 6.52
N ARG A 156 -1.83 5.07 7.27
CA ARG A 156 -2.53 4.91 8.55
C ARG A 156 -1.73 5.57 9.70
N PRO A 157 -2.40 6.30 10.63
CA PRO A 157 -1.73 6.84 11.81
C PRO A 157 -1.15 5.70 12.65
N SER A 158 0.16 5.71 12.89
CA SER A 158 0.73 4.80 13.86
C SER A 158 0.30 5.25 15.26
N HIS A 159 -0.31 4.37 16.07
CA HIS A 159 -0.56 4.59 17.50
C HIS A 159 0.73 4.59 18.36
N SER A 160 1.86 4.96 17.76
CA SER A 160 3.16 5.14 18.39
C SER A 160 3.54 6.62 18.38
N PRO A 161 3.95 7.21 19.51
CA PRO A 161 4.45 8.58 19.55
C PRO A 161 5.86 8.62 18.94
N GLN A 162 5.92 8.62 17.61
CA GLN A 162 7.09 8.98 16.80
C GLN A 162 6.68 9.19 15.33
N SER A 163 5.56 9.88 15.12
CA SER A 163 5.46 10.82 14.02
C SER A 163 5.63 12.20 14.65
N ASP A 164 6.87 12.61 14.88
CA ASP A 164 7.11 13.98 15.31
C ASP A 164 6.67 14.93 14.19
N ILE A 165 5.47 15.46 14.39
CA ILE A 165 5.02 16.80 14.04
C ILE A 165 4.73 17.00 12.54
N SER A 166 3.53 16.57 12.14
CA SER A 166 2.72 17.28 11.15
C SER A 166 1.52 17.95 11.84
N THR A 167 1.78 18.86 12.79
CA THR A 167 0.93 20.01 13.21
C THR A 167 1.66 20.73 14.37
N PRO A 168 1.93 22.04 14.32
CA PRO A 168 2.36 22.77 15.51
C PRO A 168 1.14 23.03 16.40
N THR A 169 0.91 22.20 17.41
CA THR A 169 0.02 22.56 18.52
C THR A 169 0.81 23.33 19.58
N LEU A 170 0.36 24.56 19.81
CA LEU A 170 0.80 25.55 20.80
C LEU A 170 1.13 24.95 22.18
N ARG A 171 2.41 24.70 22.48
CA ARG A 171 3.03 24.89 23.82
C ARG A 171 4.56 24.93 23.69
N ALA A 172 5.09 26.08 23.27
CA ALA A 172 6.49 26.41 23.46
C ALA A 172 6.55 27.74 24.22
N SER A 173 6.31 27.68 25.53
CA SER A 173 6.86 28.68 26.43
C SER A 173 8.24 28.20 26.87
N GLU A 174 9.22 29.07 26.66
CA GLU A 174 10.51 29.21 27.37
C GLU A 174 11.15 27.92 27.91
N VAL A 175 12.30 27.53 27.37
CA VAL A 175 13.61 27.50 28.08
C VAL A 175 14.73 27.34 27.03
N VAL A 176 15.79 28.11 27.22
CA VAL A 176 17.05 28.16 26.46
C VAL A 176 17.85 26.85 26.59
N ALA A 177 18.40 26.35 25.47
CA ALA A 177 19.81 25.94 25.29
C ALA A 177 19.99 24.80 24.26
N ASP A 178 20.89 25.06 23.30
CA ASP A 178 21.66 24.16 22.43
C ASP A 178 21.37 22.66 22.43
N THR A 179 20.86 22.14 21.30
CA THR A 179 21.63 21.32 20.33
C THR A 179 20.69 20.74 19.25
N VAL A 180 20.92 21.12 17.99
CA VAL A 180 20.40 20.56 16.71
C VAL A 180 18.89 20.30 16.61
N PRO A 181 18.11 21.15 15.91
CA PRO A 181 16.65 21.01 15.88
C PRO A 181 16.18 19.92 14.90
N ALA A 182 15.51 18.90 15.43
CA ALA A 182 14.76 17.89 14.68
C ALA A 182 13.47 18.42 14.01
N THR A 183 13.36 19.73 13.73
CA THR A 183 12.10 20.38 13.29
C THR A 183 12.19 21.16 11.96
N SER A 184 13.30 21.06 11.21
CA SER A 184 13.53 21.92 10.03
C SER A 184 13.06 21.35 8.67
N ARG A 185 12.96 20.03 8.50
CA ARG A 185 12.70 19.41 7.17
C ARG A 185 11.21 19.37 6.79
N GLY A 186 10.34 18.91 7.69
CA GLY A 186 8.90 18.88 7.45
C GLY A 186 8.29 20.28 7.30
N SER A 187 8.83 21.26 8.02
CA SER A 187 8.45 22.67 7.89
C SER A 187 8.89 23.27 6.55
N LYS A 188 10.09 22.93 6.04
CA LYS A 188 10.55 23.37 4.72
C LYS A 188 9.68 22.83 3.57
N PHE A 189 9.37 21.53 3.57
CA PHE A 189 8.50 20.90 2.56
C PHE A 189 7.13 21.60 2.50
N ARG A 190 6.48 21.76 3.65
CA ARG A 190 5.19 22.46 3.74
C ARG A 190 5.30 23.89 3.22
N ASN A 191 6.30 24.64 3.65
CA ASN A 191 6.44 26.05 3.28
C ASN A 191 6.59 26.22 1.77
N LEU A 192 7.43 25.41 1.12
CA LEU A 192 7.62 25.46 -0.34
C LEU A 192 6.32 25.17 -1.09
N ILE A 193 5.59 24.13 -0.69
CA ILE A 193 4.30 23.79 -1.33
C ILE A 193 3.25 24.89 -1.08
N SER A 194 3.24 25.46 0.12
CA SER A 194 2.34 26.55 0.50
C SER A 194 2.60 27.80 -0.34
N GLU A 195 3.86 28.21 -0.51
CA GLU A 195 4.26 29.31 -1.39
C GLU A 195 3.91 29.03 -2.85
N ARG A 196 4.24 27.83 -3.36
CA ARG A 196 3.91 27.40 -4.72
C ARG A 196 2.42 27.53 -5.02
N GLN A 197 1.56 27.19 -4.07
CA GLN A 197 0.10 27.20 -4.27
C GLN A 197 -0.57 28.50 -3.79
N GLY A 198 0.21 29.53 -3.45
CA GLY A 198 -0.32 30.81 -3.00
C GLY A 198 -1.14 30.72 -1.71
N ASN A 199 -0.75 29.81 -0.82
CA ASN A 199 -1.44 29.48 0.44
C ASN A 199 -2.87 28.94 0.25
N LYS A 200 -3.13 28.23 -0.87
CA LYS A 200 -4.45 27.66 -1.17
C LYS A 200 -4.41 26.14 -1.36
N CYS A 201 -5.51 25.50 -1.01
CA CYS A 201 -5.77 24.10 -1.36
C CYS A 201 -5.72 23.93 -2.88
N ALA A 202 -4.98 22.93 -3.36
CA ALA A 202 -4.80 22.65 -4.80
C ALA A 202 -6.14 22.38 -5.50
N VAL A 203 -7.09 21.76 -4.78
CA VAL A 203 -8.34 21.27 -5.35
C VAL A 203 -9.47 22.27 -5.19
N THR A 204 -9.57 22.90 -4.01
CA THR A 204 -10.76 23.68 -3.63
C THR A 204 -10.54 25.18 -3.68
N GLY A 205 -9.29 25.63 -3.72
CA GLY A 205 -8.94 27.04 -3.53
C GLY A 205 -9.16 27.57 -2.11
N THR A 206 -9.50 26.71 -1.13
CA THR A 206 -9.60 27.06 0.30
C THR A 206 -8.30 27.75 0.74
N LEU A 207 -8.40 28.87 1.43
CA LEU A 207 -7.28 29.66 1.93
C LEU A 207 -6.74 29.07 3.25
N ASP A 208 -5.42 29.05 3.43
CA ASP A 208 -4.78 28.56 4.66
C ASP A 208 -5.01 29.52 5.84
N THR A 209 -5.75 29.09 6.87
CA THR A 209 -5.97 29.91 8.08
C THR A 209 -4.67 30.32 8.77
N HIS A 210 -3.57 29.54 8.65
CA HIS A 210 -2.28 29.87 9.28
C HIS A 210 -1.51 31.01 8.58
N LYS A 211 -1.91 31.38 7.36
CA LYS A 211 -1.21 32.39 6.54
C LYS A 211 -1.95 33.72 6.49
N GLY A 212 -3.13 33.79 7.10
CA GLY A 212 -3.86 35.04 7.25
C GLY A 212 -3.12 36.05 8.15
N PRO A 213 -3.64 37.29 8.26
CA PRO A 213 -4.86 37.76 7.61
C PRO A 213 -4.70 38.00 6.10
N TYR A 214 -5.73 37.67 5.33
CA TYR A 214 -5.75 37.91 3.88
C TYR A 214 -6.24 39.33 3.54
N PRO A 215 -5.80 39.92 2.42
CA PRO A 215 -6.30 41.22 1.98
C PRO A 215 -7.83 41.24 1.83
N LEU A 216 -8.44 42.38 2.13
CA LEU A 216 -9.88 42.57 2.00
C LEU A 216 -10.32 42.28 0.54
N GLY A 217 -11.35 41.44 0.37
CA GLY A 217 -11.84 41.04 -0.95
C GLY A 217 -11.19 39.77 -1.54
N THR A 218 -10.26 39.13 -0.81
CA THR A 218 -9.75 37.81 -1.20
C THR A 218 -10.90 36.80 -1.22
N GLN A 219 -11.16 36.23 -2.39
CA GLN A 219 -12.20 35.20 -2.57
C GLN A 219 -11.71 33.84 -2.06
N GLY A 220 -12.56 33.15 -1.30
CA GLY A 220 -12.31 31.80 -0.80
C GLY A 220 -12.69 31.63 0.66
N ARG A 221 -13.11 30.43 1.03
CA ARG A 221 -13.30 30.06 2.43
C ARG A 221 -11.93 29.78 3.06
N GLU A 222 -11.74 30.20 4.31
CA GLU A 222 -10.56 29.81 5.11
C GLU A 222 -10.74 28.42 5.73
N GLY A 223 -9.66 27.67 5.82
CA GLY A 223 -9.62 26.37 6.50
C GLY A 223 -8.20 25.90 6.79
N TYR A 224 -8.10 24.83 7.57
CA TYR A 224 -6.83 24.17 7.84
C TYR A 224 -6.37 23.39 6.62
N LEU A 225 -5.13 23.63 6.21
CA LEU A 225 -4.53 22.95 5.08
C LEU A 225 -3.31 22.13 5.50
N HIS A 226 -3.13 20.97 4.90
CA HIS A 226 -2.04 20.04 5.16
C HIS A 226 -1.21 19.82 3.90
N ALA A 227 0.10 19.68 4.06
CA ALA A 227 0.97 19.29 2.95
C ALA A 227 0.90 17.77 2.83
N ALA A 228 0.28 17.30 1.75
CA ALA A 228 0.13 15.91 1.43
C ALA A 228 1.32 15.44 0.59
N HIS A 229 2.05 14.43 1.05
CA HIS A 229 2.99 13.70 0.20
C HIS A 229 2.23 12.79 -0.76
N ILE A 230 2.65 12.74 -2.02
CA ILE A 230 2.09 11.81 -3.02
C ILE A 230 2.66 10.40 -2.79
N LEU A 231 3.97 10.31 -2.61
CA LEU A 231 4.69 9.13 -2.15
C LEU A 231 5.16 9.36 -0.71
N ARG A 232 4.75 8.50 0.21
CA ARG A 232 5.07 8.65 1.63
C ARG A 232 6.46 8.13 1.95
N ARG A 233 7.12 8.77 2.91
CA ARG A 233 8.45 8.37 3.42
C ARG A 233 8.51 6.92 3.86
N PHE A 234 7.44 6.38 4.43
CA PHE A 234 7.38 5.00 4.88
C PHE A 234 7.58 3.97 3.76
N ILE A 235 7.28 4.31 2.51
CA ILE A 235 7.52 3.44 1.34
C ILE A 235 9.02 3.30 1.05
N VAL A 236 9.81 4.30 1.42
CA VAL A 236 11.23 4.45 1.05
C VAL A 236 12.17 4.24 2.24
N HIS A 237 11.67 4.48 3.46
CA HIS A 237 12.40 4.37 4.72
C HIS A 237 11.64 3.47 5.68
N GLU A 238 11.76 2.16 5.49
CA GLU A 238 11.45 1.24 6.58
C GLU A 238 12.60 1.29 7.59
N HIS A 239 12.29 1.45 8.89
CA HIS A 239 13.29 1.65 9.96
C HIS A 239 14.17 0.41 10.23
N SER A 240 13.90 -0.68 9.51
CA SER A 240 14.63 -1.93 9.50
C SER A 240 14.91 -2.22 8.04
N GLY A 241 16.15 -1.98 7.59
CA GLY A 241 16.59 -2.13 6.19
C GLY A 241 16.51 -3.57 5.66
N GLY A 242 15.29 -4.09 5.52
CA GLY A 242 14.99 -5.44 5.07
C GLY A 242 14.59 -5.54 3.61
N ASN A 243 14.49 -6.77 3.11
CA ASN A 243 14.16 -7.14 1.72
C ASN A 243 12.84 -6.53 1.21
N ARG A 244 11.91 -6.14 2.10
CA ARG A 244 10.61 -5.57 1.73
C ARG A 244 10.69 -4.21 1.06
N THR A 245 11.57 -3.33 1.55
CA THR A 245 11.78 -2.02 0.92
C THR A 245 12.41 -2.19 -0.47
N ALA A 246 13.35 -3.12 -0.61
CA ALA A 246 13.97 -3.43 -1.90
C ALA A 246 12.95 -3.97 -2.93
N GLY A 247 12.09 -4.91 -2.52
CA GLY A 247 11.01 -5.42 -3.38
C GLY A 247 10.01 -4.32 -3.78
N THR A 248 9.64 -3.45 -2.84
CA THR A 248 8.75 -2.31 -3.11
C THR A 248 9.37 -1.36 -4.15
N ILE A 249 10.64 -1.00 -3.97
CA ILE A 249 11.38 -0.12 -4.88
C ILE A 249 11.53 -0.77 -6.26
N ASP A 250 11.79 -2.08 -6.32
CA ASP A 250 11.92 -2.84 -7.58
C ASP A 250 10.60 -2.82 -8.38
N ILE A 251 9.47 -3.09 -7.71
CA ILE A 251 8.15 -3.01 -8.34
C ILE A 251 7.88 -1.58 -8.81
N ILE A 252 8.10 -0.56 -7.97
CA ILE A 252 7.89 0.85 -8.35
C ILE A 252 8.72 1.19 -9.59
N LYS A 253 10.00 0.84 -9.60
CA LYS A 253 10.94 1.11 -10.71
C LYS A 253 10.38 0.60 -12.03
N HIS A 254 9.94 -0.65 -12.05
CA HIS A 254 9.48 -1.29 -13.28
C HIS A 254 8.06 -0.87 -13.66
N TYR A 255 7.18 -0.69 -12.68
CA TYR A 255 5.79 -0.28 -12.89
C TYR A 255 5.70 1.15 -13.41
N THR A 256 6.55 2.06 -12.93
CA THR A 256 6.52 3.48 -13.32
C THR A 256 7.52 3.87 -14.39
N ARG A 257 8.60 3.11 -14.57
CA ARG A 257 9.79 3.53 -15.33
C ARG A 257 10.27 4.93 -14.94
N LEU A 258 10.21 5.26 -13.65
CA LEU A 258 10.85 6.47 -13.15
C LEU A 258 12.33 6.48 -13.55
N PRO A 259 12.89 7.66 -13.91
CA PRO A 259 14.31 7.78 -14.26
C PRO A 259 15.19 7.21 -13.16
N ALA A 260 16.30 6.57 -13.56
CA ALA A 260 17.28 6.04 -12.60
C ALA A 260 17.70 7.09 -11.57
N SER A 261 17.93 8.34 -12.00
CA SER A 261 18.29 9.44 -11.11
C SER A 261 17.26 9.74 -10.01
N ILE A 262 15.98 9.49 -10.26
CA ILE A 262 14.90 9.64 -9.24
C ILE A 262 14.89 8.42 -8.33
N MET A 263 15.02 7.21 -8.89
CA MET A 263 14.98 5.98 -8.11
C MET A 263 16.20 5.83 -7.19
N ASP A 264 17.39 6.22 -7.66
CA ASP A 264 18.65 6.09 -6.92
C ASP A 264 18.71 7.03 -5.70
N ASP A 265 17.96 8.15 -5.72
CA ASP A 265 17.87 9.12 -4.62
C ASP A 265 16.42 9.32 -4.13
N LEU A 266 15.54 8.32 -4.28
CA LEU A 266 14.12 8.46 -3.93
C LEU A 266 13.92 8.89 -2.46
N ALA A 267 14.81 8.43 -1.59
CA ALA A 267 14.89 8.80 -0.18
C ALA A 267 15.22 10.28 0.03
N GLY A 268 16.21 10.80 -0.72
CA GLY A 268 16.64 12.19 -0.62
C GLY A 268 15.63 13.18 -1.17
N ILE A 269 14.86 12.79 -2.18
CA ILE A 269 13.87 13.65 -2.85
C ILE A 269 12.45 13.53 -2.28
N ILE A 270 12.21 12.66 -1.29
CA ILE A 270 10.85 12.40 -0.80
C ILE A 270 10.17 13.64 -0.19
N ASP A 271 10.95 14.58 0.34
CA ASP A 271 10.49 15.87 0.87
C ASP A 271 10.66 17.02 -0.12
N ASN A 272 10.84 16.74 -1.42
CA ASN A 272 10.85 17.76 -2.45
C ASN A 272 9.40 18.18 -2.79
N PRO A 273 9.19 19.45 -3.20
CA PRO A 273 7.86 19.95 -3.53
C PRO A 273 7.17 19.18 -4.67
N GLU A 274 7.95 18.56 -5.57
CA GLU A 274 7.45 17.69 -6.65
C GLU A 274 6.66 16.48 -6.14
N ASN A 275 6.91 16.05 -4.89
CA ASN A 275 6.24 14.93 -4.26
C ASN A 275 5.09 15.37 -3.33
N GLY A 276 4.53 16.57 -3.50
CA GLY A 276 3.42 16.95 -2.64
C GLY A 276 2.54 18.06 -3.14
N MET A 277 1.42 18.23 -2.44
CA MET A 277 0.43 19.28 -2.68
C MET A 277 -0.26 19.71 -1.39
N LEU A 278 -0.75 20.95 -1.36
CA LEU A 278 -1.52 21.47 -0.23
C LEU A 278 -2.99 21.08 -0.39
N LEU A 279 -3.57 20.42 0.62
CA LEU A 279 -4.96 19.96 0.63
C LEU A 279 -5.68 20.43 1.90
N GLU A 280 -6.99 20.66 1.79
CA GLU A 280 -7.85 20.84 2.95
C GLU A 280 -7.95 19.54 3.76
N THR A 281 -8.14 19.63 5.08
CA THR A 281 -8.14 18.50 6.03
C THR A 281 -8.92 17.26 5.57
N THR A 282 -10.15 17.43 5.11
CA THR A 282 -10.99 16.30 4.69
C THR A 282 -10.49 15.69 3.37
N LEU A 283 -10.13 16.53 2.39
CA LEU A 283 -9.56 16.05 1.13
C LEU A 283 -8.23 15.34 1.33
N HIS A 284 -7.39 15.84 2.24
CA HIS A 284 -6.13 15.22 2.61
C HIS A 284 -6.36 13.82 3.17
N SER A 285 -7.30 13.67 4.12
CA SER A 285 -7.66 12.36 4.68
C SER A 285 -8.15 11.39 3.62
N TYR A 286 -8.96 11.84 2.66
CA TYR A 286 -9.43 10.99 1.57
C TYR A 286 -8.34 10.66 0.53
N PHE A 287 -7.40 11.58 0.30
CA PHE A 287 -6.26 11.34 -0.57
C PHE A 287 -5.34 10.27 0.03
N ASP A 288 -5.09 10.36 1.34
CA ASP A 288 -4.33 9.38 2.11
C ASP A 288 -5.02 8.00 2.15
N ASN A 289 -6.35 7.95 2.07
CA ASN A 289 -7.09 6.69 2.05
C ASN A 289 -7.33 6.14 0.64
N TYR A 290 -6.72 6.72 -0.40
CA TYR A 290 -6.96 6.36 -1.81
C TYR A 290 -8.44 6.44 -2.22
N ALA A 291 -9.24 7.27 -1.55
CA ALA A 291 -10.67 7.45 -1.88
C ALA A 291 -10.88 8.32 -3.13
N TRP A 292 -9.84 9.04 -3.57
CA TRP A 292 -9.80 9.75 -4.84
C TRP A 292 -8.35 9.85 -5.35
N CYS A 293 -8.21 10.12 -6.64
CA CYS A 293 -6.93 10.34 -7.30
C CYS A 293 -7.06 11.37 -8.43
N LEU A 294 -5.94 11.71 -9.05
CA LEU A 294 -5.86 12.65 -10.16
C LEU A 294 -5.53 11.91 -11.45
N HIS A 295 -6.32 12.14 -12.50
CA HIS A 295 -6.07 11.57 -13.84
C HIS A 295 -5.50 12.63 -14.77
N PRO A 296 -4.45 12.30 -15.56
CA PRO A 296 -3.87 13.25 -16.49
C PRO A 296 -4.90 13.65 -17.56
N THR A 297 -4.82 14.90 -18.00
CA THR A 297 -5.52 15.39 -19.19
C THR A 297 -4.52 15.69 -20.31
N ASP A 298 -5.00 16.10 -21.48
CA ASP A 298 -4.14 16.54 -22.59
C ASP A 298 -3.36 17.84 -22.28
N VAL A 299 -3.69 18.53 -21.18
CA VAL A 299 -3.00 19.74 -20.73
C VAL A 299 -2.03 19.39 -19.62
N LEU A 300 -0.75 19.76 -19.81
CA LEU A 300 0.30 19.49 -18.83
C LEU A 300 -0.02 20.14 -17.47
N HIS A 301 0.21 19.38 -16.39
CA HIS A 301 -0.12 19.75 -15.01
C HIS A 301 -1.61 20.03 -14.74
N LYS A 302 -2.49 19.65 -15.67
CA LYS A 302 -3.93 19.65 -15.50
C LYS A 302 -4.46 18.23 -15.34
N TYR A 303 -5.31 18.04 -14.35
CA TYR A 303 -5.82 16.73 -13.97
C TYR A 303 -7.32 16.79 -13.71
N THR A 304 -8.02 15.69 -13.98
CA THR A 304 -9.39 15.48 -13.50
C THR A 304 -9.38 14.80 -12.14
N VAL A 305 -10.34 15.14 -11.28
CA VAL A 305 -10.51 14.53 -9.95
C VAL A 305 -11.39 13.30 -10.08
N HIS A 306 -10.81 12.12 -9.83
CA HIS A 306 -11.51 10.85 -9.91
C HIS A 306 -11.76 10.28 -8.52
N TRP A 307 -13.04 10.07 -8.19
CA TRP A 307 -13.47 9.53 -6.90
C TRP A 307 -13.69 8.02 -7.02
N LEU A 308 -13.12 7.28 -6.08
CA LEU A 308 -13.22 5.82 -5.99
C LEU A 308 -14.14 5.39 -4.83
N SER A 309 -14.35 6.28 -3.85
CA SER A 309 -15.32 6.12 -2.77
C SER A 309 -16.47 7.14 -2.87
N PRO A 310 -17.60 6.94 -2.16
CA PRO A 310 -18.73 7.85 -2.18
C PRO A 310 -18.35 9.31 -1.89
N LYS A 311 -18.79 10.23 -2.77
CA LYS A 311 -18.54 11.68 -2.68
C LYS A 311 -19.36 12.31 -1.56
N LEU A 312 -18.90 12.21 -0.31
CA LEU A 312 -19.54 12.86 0.83
C LEU A 312 -19.35 14.39 0.75
N GLY A 313 -20.20 15.08 -0.02
CA GLY A 313 -20.22 16.55 -0.12
C GLY A 313 -19.31 17.17 -1.19
N TRP A 314 -18.49 16.39 -1.89
CA TRP A 314 -17.44 16.90 -2.81
C TRP A 314 -17.83 16.94 -4.29
N LYS A 315 -19.11 17.18 -4.60
CA LYS A 315 -19.64 17.01 -5.98
C LYS A 315 -19.15 18.05 -7.01
N ASN A 316 -18.56 19.16 -6.58
CA ASN A 316 -18.28 20.31 -7.45
C ASN A 316 -16.82 20.41 -7.93
N PHE A 317 -15.92 19.55 -7.45
CA PHE A 317 -14.50 19.60 -7.84
C PHE A 317 -14.22 18.51 -8.87
N THR A 318 -14.01 18.93 -10.11
CA THR A 318 -13.83 18.03 -11.26
C THR A 318 -12.43 18.11 -11.84
N GLU A 319 -11.71 19.21 -11.65
CA GLU A 319 -10.40 19.45 -12.24
C GLU A 319 -9.46 20.19 -11.28
N VAL A 320 -8.16 19.98 -11.47
CA VAL A 320 -7.06 20.66 -10.79
C VAL A 320 -6.04 21.09 -11.84
N GLN A 321 -5.59 22.34 -11.78
CA GLN A 321 -4.46 22.83 -12.56
C GLN A 321 -3.38 23.30 -11.58
N PHE A 322 -2.23 22.62 -11.57
CA PHE A 322 -1.10 23.10 -10.78
C PHE A 322 -0.41 24.25 -11.51
N GLN A 323 -0.05 25.28 -10.74
CA GLN A 323 0.69 26.45 -11.16
C GLN A 323 1.60 26.90 -10.01
N ASP A 324 2.70 27.57 -10.32
CA ASP A 324 3.59 28.16 -9.33
C ASP A 324 3.21 29.63 -9.08
N HIS A 325 2.77 29.93 -7.88
CA HIS A 325 2.34 31.25 -7.41
C HIS A 325 3.44 31.96 -6.61
N SER A 326 4.58 31.29 -6.35
CA SER A 326 5.67 31.82 -5.55
C SER A 326 6.52 32.87 -6.26
N GLN A 327 6.49 32.88 -7.60
CA GLN A 327 7.38 33.66 -8.47
C GLN A 327 8.87 33.30 -8.32
N THR A 328 9.19 32.17 -7.66
CA THR A 328 10.57 31.72 -7.42
C THR A 328 10.92 30.42 -8.16
N GLY A 329 9.98 29.83 -8.91
CA GLY A 329 10.23 28.64 -9.71
C GLY A 329 10.15 27.34 -8.90
N ILE A 330 9.27 27.29 -7.90
CA ILE A 330 9.06 26.08 -7.09
C ILE A 330 8.40 25.01 -7.97
N GLN A 331 9.03 23.84 -8.05
CA GLN A 331 8.60 22.77 -8.92
C GLN A 331 7.18 22.28 -8.62
N LEU A 332 6.42 22.01 -9.69
CA LEU A 332 5.06 21.45 -9.63
C LEU A 332 5.11 19.96 -9.29
N PRO A 333 3.99 19.36 -8.87
CA PRO A 333 3.93 17.92 -8.64
C PRO A 333 4.37 17.13 -9.89
N ASP A 334 5.24 16.14 -9.68
CA ASP A 334 5.70 15.27 -10.77
C ASP A 334 4.52 14.42 -11.29
N PRO A 335 4.18 14.50 -12.59
CA PRO A 335 3.09 13.72 -13.17
C PRO A 335 3.21 12.22 -12.94
N ARG A 336 4.42 11.68 -12.80
CA ARG A 336 4.68 10.25 -12.59
C ARG A 336 4.36 9.82 -11.18
N PHE A 337 4.61 10.67 -10.17
CA PHE A 337 4.17 10.39 -8.81
C PHE A 337 2.65 10.43 -8.70
N ILE A 338 2.00 11.38 -9.38
CA ILE A 338 0.54 11.44 -9.49
C ILE A 338 -0.01 10.17 -10.14
N ALA A 339 0.56 9.76 -11.28
CA ALA A 339 0.15 8.55 -11.99
C ALA A 339 0.35 7.29 -11.14
N LEU A 340 1.44 7.20 -10.37
CA LEU A 340 1.66 6.09 -9.44
C LEU A 340 0.60 6.05 -8.34
N HIS A 341 0.31 7.19 -7.69
CA HIS A 341 -0.75 7.26 -6.67
C HIS A 341 -2.11 6.85 -7.27
N ALA A 342 -2.46 7.38 -8.45
CA ALA A 342 -3.68 7.01 -9.14
C ALA A 342 -3.74 5.52 -9.50
N ALA A 343 -2.63 4.94 -9.99
CA ALA A 343 -2.57 3.53 -10.32
C ALA A 343 -2.82 2.68 -9.08
N VAL A 344 -2.11 2.95 -7.97
CA VAL A 344 -2.30 2.26 -6.69
C VAL A 344 -3.73 2.41 -6.18
N ALA A 345 -4.31 3.61 -6.27
CA ALA A 345 -5.70 3.84 -5.91
C ALA A 345 -6.64 2.91 -6.71
N HIS A 346 -6.49 2.86 -8.03
CA HIS A 346 -7.31 1.97 -8.86
C HIS A 346 -7.08 0.50 -8.52
N VAL A 347 -5.83 0.05 -8.34
CA VAL A 347 -5.57 -1.36 -8.01
C VAL A 347 -6.25 -1.73 -6.69
N LEU A 348 -6.07 -0.91 -5.65
CA LEU A 348 -6.63 -1.13 -4.32
C LEU A 348 -8.15 -1.32 -4.35
N HIS A 349 -8.87 -0.52 -5.14
CA HIS A 349 -10.33 -0.58 -5.26
C HIS A 349 -10.81 -1.66 -6.23
N LEU A 350 -10.16 -1.82 -7.38
CA LEU A 350 -10.55 -2.82 -8.39
C LEU A 350 -10.37 -4.24 -7.89
N SER A 351 -9.33 -4.50 -7.09
CA SER A 351 -9.07 -5.84 -6.55
C SER A 351 -9.76 -6.11 -5.20
N GLY A 352 -10.43 -5.12 -4.59
CA GLY A 352 -10.93 -5.21 -3.21
C GLY A 352 -9.83 -5.32 -2.15
N ALA A 353 -8.59 -4.98 -2.50
CA ALA A 353 -7.45 -5.05 -1.58
C ALA A 353 -7.55 -4.01 -0.47
N ALA A 354 -8.12 -2.84 -0.76
CA ALA A 354 -8.31 -1.78 0.22
C ALA A 354 -9.05 -2.29 1.46
N GLU A 355 -10.22 -2.90 1.27
CA GLU A 355 -11.09 -3.37 2.35
C GLU A 355 -10.46 -4.51 3.13
N VAL A 356 -9.74 -5.41 2.45
CA VAL A 356 -9.06 -6.53 3.12
C VAL A 356 -7.89 -6.02 3.95
N ILE A 357 -7.04 -5.15 3.41
CA ILE A 357 -5.96 -4.53 4.19
C ILE A 357 -6.55 -3.79 5.38
N ASP A 358 -7.64 -3.05 5.17
CA ASP A 358 -8.28 -2.29 6.24
C ASP A 358 -8.78 -3.21 7.38
N LYS A 359 -9.45 -4.32 7.06
CA LYS A 359 -9.88 -5.32 8.05
C LYS A 359 -8.72 -5.97 8.80
N VAL A 360 -7.62 -6.28 8.10
CA VAL A 360 -6.42 -6.83 8.75
C VAL A 360 -5.88 -5.81 9.74
N TYR A 361 -5.84 -4.52 9.40
CA TYR A 361 -5.38 -3.53 10.35
C TYR A 361 -6.26 -3.44 11.59
N ASP A 362 -7.57 -3.32 11.39
CA ASP A 362 -8.52 -3.14 12.48
C ASP A 362 -8.49 -4.34 13.45
N ALA A 363 -8.26 -5.55 12.94
CA ALA A 363 -8.17 -6.78 13.74
C ALA A 363 -6.87 -6.91 14.56
N PHE A 364 -5.75 -6.32 14.12
CA PHE A 364 -4.43 -6.57 14.73
C PHE A 364 -3.77 -5.36 15.37
N PHE A 365 -4.19 -4.15 15.02
CA PHE A 365 -3.50 -2.93 15.43
C PHE A 365 -4.38 -1.95 16.20
N ASP A 366 -5.71 -2.15 16.21
CA ASP A 366 -6.67 -1.25 16.87
C ASP A 366 -7.32 -1.81 18.16
N GLU A 367 -7.03 -3.05 18.59
CA GLU A 367 -7.45 -3.55 19.91
C GLU A 367 -6.43 -3.23 21.04
N ASP A 368 -6.94 -2.74 22.18
CA ASP A 368 -6.30 -2.09 23.35
C ASP A 368 -5.06 -2.79 23.99
N PRO A 369 -4.21 -2.04 24.77
CA PRO A 369 -2.81 -2.34 25.12
C PRO A 369 -2.63 -3.30 26.31
N ALA A 370 -3.61 -4.15 26.58
CA ALA A 370 -3.57 -5.08 27.70
C ALA A 370 -3.29 -6.50 27.20
N VAL A 371 -2.04 -6.77 26.79
CA VAL A 371 -1.29 -8.03 26.99
C VAL A 371 -0.06 -8.06 26.05
N VAL A 372 1.10 -8.23 26.68
CA VAL A 372 2.47 -8.39 26.16
C VAL A 372 3.11 -7.14 25.55
N SER A 373 3.79 -6.40 26.42
CA SER A 373 5.00 -5.67 26.07
C SER A 373 6.08 -6.66 25.62
N GLY A 374 6.30 -6.75 24.31
CA GLY A 374 7.41 -7.47 23.72
C GLY A 374 7.44 -7.16 22.23
N ASN A 375 8.52 -6.52 21.76
CA ASN A 375 8.86 -6.18 20.37
C ASN A 375 7.72 -6.14 19.35
N ARG A 376 7.44 -4.93 18.86
CA ARG A 376 6.57 -4.63 17.71
C ARG A 376 6.79 -5.66 16.59
N ALA A 377 5.66 -6.24 16.14
CA ALA A 377 5.51 -7.25 15.10
C ALA A 377 6.69 -7.31 14.10
N SER A 378 7.54 -8.32 14.28
CA SER A 378 8.52 -8.70 13.27
C SER A 378 7.81 -9.26 12.02
N GLU A 379 8.54 -9.35 10.91
CA GLU A 379 8.09 -10.01 9.68
C GLU A 379 7.53 -11.42 9.94
N GLU A 380 8.17 -12.16 10.84
CA GLU A 380 7.75 -13.50 11.27
C GLU A 380 6.44 -13.46 12.06
N ASP A 381 6.26 -12.51 12.98
CA ASP A 381 5.00 -12.35 13.73
C ASP A 381 3.84 -12.02 12.77
N PHE A 382 4.07 -11.23 11.73
CA PHE A 382 3.08 -10.95 10.68
C PHE A 382 2.74 -12.18 9.83
N ILE A 383 3.73 -12.92 9.34
CA ILE A 383 3.50 -14.13 8.52
C ILE A 383 2.85 -15.24 9.35
N ILE A 384 3.24 -15.41 10.61
CA ILE A 384 2.64 -16.35 11.55
C ILE A 384 1.19 -15.95 11.84
N ARG A 385 0.90 -14.67 12.07
CA ARG A 385 -0.47 -14.18 12.30
C ARG A 385 -1.33 -14.30 11.05
N LEU A 386 -0.80 -13.98 9.88
CA LEU A 386 -1.50 -14.20 8.61
C LEU A 386 -1.81 -15.69 8.41
N SER A 387 -0.86 -16.57 8.71
CA SER A 387 -1.07 -18.03 8.66
C SER A 387 -2.11 -18.52 9.69
N LEU A 388 -2.14 -17.96 10.90
CA LEU A 388 -3.11 -18.27 11.95
C LEU A 388 -4.55 -17.91 11.56
N ILE A 389 -4.76 -16.81 10.83
CA ILE A 389 -6.10 -16.44 10.37
C ILE A 389 -6.62 -17.42 9.31
N GLY A 390 -5.74 -17.89 8.41
CA GLY A 390 -6.10 -18.91 7.42
C GLY A 390 -6.69 -20.15 8.09
N LEU A 391 -6.09 -20.56 9.22
CA LEU A 391 -6.55 -21.69 10.03
C LEU A 391 -7.84 -21.38 10.81
N MET A 392 -8.07 -20.13 11.22
CA MET A 392 -9.29 -19.74 11.94
C MET A 392 -10.51 -19.64 11.02
N THR A 393 -10.34 -19.24 9.76
CA THR A 393 -11.43 -19.16 8.78
C THR A 393 -11.86 -20.52 8.24
N ASP A 394 -10.95 -21.50 8.21
CA ASP A 394 -11.26 -22.88 7.78
C ASP A 394 -12.09 -23.66 8.82
N ASN A 395 -12.08 -23.24 10.08
CA ASN A 395 -12.81 -23.91 11.17
C ASN A 395 -14.32 -23.57 11.23
N HIS A 396 -14.85 -22.75 10.31
CA HIS A 396 -16.29 -22.46 10.24
C HIS A 396 -17.13 -23.48 9.45
N GLN A 397 -16.53 -24.55 8.91
CA GLN A 397 -17.29 -25.72 8.45
C GLN A 397 -17.38 -26.78 9.55
N LEU A 398 -18.20 -26.52 10.58
CA LEU A 398 -18.73 -27.60 11.41
C LEU A 398 -19.72 -28.42 10.54
N PRO A 399 -19.64 -29.77 10.56
CA PRO A 399 -20.55 -30.60 9.78
C PRO A 399 -21.99 -30.41 10.28
N THR A 400 -22.84 -29.83 9.42
CA THR A 400 -24.28 -29.87 9.63
C THR A 400 -24.79 -31.27 9.29
N ASN A 401 -24.92 -32.13 10.29
CA ASN A 401 -25.78 -33.30 10.14
C ASN A 401 -26.45 -33.69 11.48
N PRO A 402 -27.76 -33.50 11.63
CA PRO A 402 -28.53 -34.14 12.70
C PRO A 402 -29.09 -35.45 12.16
N HIS A 403 -28.32 -36.55 12.27
CA HIS A 403 -28.90 -37.88 12.07
C HIS A 403 -29.63 -38.35 13.33
N GLY A 404 -30.96 -38.20 13.28
CA GLY A 404 -32.00 -39.05 13.83
C GLY A 404 -31.67 -39.97 15.01
N MET A 405 -32.11 -39.56 16.20
CA MET A 405 -32.64 -40.51 17.19
C MET A 405 -33.93 -41.11 16.63
N HIS A 406 -33.88 -42.34 16.15
CA HIS A 406 -35.06 -43.20 16.13
C HIS A 406 -35.11 -43.99 17.43
N ALA A 407 -36.20 -43.78 18.17
CA ALA A 407 -36.67 -44.70 19.17
C ALA A 407 -37.04 -46.03 18.51
N HIS A 408 -36.45 -47.13 18.99
CA HIS A 408 -37.16 -48.31 19.49
C HIS A 408 -36.23 -49.19 20.32
#